data_AF-A0A7S2VIJ0-F1
#
_entry.id   AF-A0A7S2VIJ0-F1
#
_cell.length_a   1.000
_cell.length_b   1.000
_cell.length_c   1.000
_cell.angle_alpha   90.00
_cell.angle_beta   90.00
_cell.angle_gamma   90.00
#
_symmetry.space_group_name_H-M   'P 1'
#
loop_
_entity.id
_entity.type
_entity.pdbx_description
1 polymer ?
#
loop_
_entity_poly.entity_id
_entity_poly.type
_entity_poly.pdbx_seq_one_letter_code
_entity_poly.pdbx_strand_id
1 'polypeptide(L)'
;FVDIIALSSAIRLFGQLGGASQEDDRVLEGTLRALGRVNTLCLEDTYDRTSLDSILNRLLREAEGALALIRARRPRPDANGEANSAAEPRVHAEDAVDAAPVDSRRGENEDLEEAVRCSEREAVEQEQADISEALLRSKADAQRADSVVLARLNFHSPAVFDHFLASDALGACRARIEGSGCQVRPPWANGALLLSPVGEDFFADQGLQLKKHHVVFFESDRELVEAALKELPRRRRPGLWLCAHPSAGAAHAGGDRGDDEDWSCGAA
;
A
#
# COMPACT_ATOMS: atom_id res chain seq x y z
N PHE A 1 -5.86 0.61 -21.98
CA PHE A 1 -5.27 1.95 -22.16
C PHE A 1 -6.31 3.01 -22.51
N VAL A 2 -7.11 2.84 -23.58
CA VAL A 2 -8.15 3.82 -23.98
C VAL A 2 -9.13 4.14 -22.83
N ASP A 3 -9.55 3.13 -22.06
CA ASP A 3 -10.55 3.29 -21.00
C ASP A 3 -10.05 4.10 -19.79
N ILE A 4 -8.75 4.10 -19.52
CA ILE A 4 -8.16 4.86 -18.40
C ILE A 4 -8.23 6.37 -18.69
N ILE A 5 -8.04 6.76 -19.97
CA ILE A 5 -8.16 8.15 -20.41
C ILE A 5 -9.63 8.59 -20.34
N ALA A 6 -10.56 7.71 -20.71
CA ALA A 6 -12.00 7.95 -20.58
C ALA A 6 -12.43 8.14 -19.11
N LEU A 7 -11.97 7.27 -18.19
CA LEU A 7 -12.27 7.37 -16.76
C LEU A 7 -11.70 8.65 -16.14
N SER A 8 -10.44 8.99 -16.45
CA SER A 8 -9.79 10.23 -15.99
C SER A 8 -10.49 11.50 -16.51
N SER A 9 -10.99 11.45 -17.75
CA SER A 9 -11.79 12.53 -18.34
C SER A 9 -13.16 12.68 -17.67
N ALA A 10 -13.82 11.56 -17.36
CA ALA A 10 -15.10 11.56 -16.65
C ALA A 10 -14.97 12.14 -15.23
N ILE A 11 -13.91 11.80 -14.50
CA ILE A 11 -13.63 12.34 -13.15
C ILE A 11 -13.40 13.87 -13.21
N ARG A 12 -12.64 14.37 -14.20
CA ARG A 12 -12.44 15.82 -14.40
C ARG A 12 -13.74 16.56 -14.75
N LEU A 13 -14.59 15.96 -15.58
CA LEU A 13 -15.92 16.50 -15.91
C LEU A 13 -16.84 16.55 -14.68
N PHE A 14 -16.73 15.58 -13.76
CA PHE A 14 -17.50 15.57 -12.52
C PHE A 14 -17.08 16.72 -11.58
N GLY A 15 -15.78 16.99 -11.45
CA GLY A 15 -15.26 18.10 -10.64
C GLY A 15 -15.68 19.49 -11.14
N GLN A 16 -15.92 19.65 -12.45
CA GLN A 16 -16.38 20.93 -13.03
C GLN A 16 -17.86 21.26 -12.75
N LEU A 17 -18.64 20.32 -12.22
CA LEU A 17 -20.08 20.53 -11.95
C LEU A 17 -20.40 21.08 -10.54
N GLY A 18 -19.37 21.50 -9.79
CA GLY A 18 -19.45 22.55 -8.75
C GLY A 18 -20.62 22.46 -7.77
N GLY A 19 -20.58 21.51 -6.83
CA GLY A 19 -21.60 21.40 -5.78
C GLY A 19 -21.54 20.12 -4.94
N ALA A 20 -20.35 19.58 -4.69
CA ALA A 20 -20.17 18.40 -3.83
C ALA A 20 -20.15 18.80 -2.35
N SER A 21 -20.79 18.01 -1.49
CA SER A 21 -20.71 18.16 -0.04
C SER A 21 -19.43 17.52 0.49
N GLN A 22 -18.96 17.92 1.67
CA GLN A 22 -17.73 17.38 2.30
C GLN A 22 -17.79 15.85 2.55
N GLU A 23 -18.97 15.23 2.53
CA GLU A 23 -19.12 13.76 2.56
C GLU A 23 -18.84 13.09 1.20
N ASP A 24 -19.12 13.76 0.07
CA ASP A 24 -18.94 13.20 -1.27
C ASP A 24 -17.45 13.01 -1.62
N ASP A 25 -16.60 13.94 -1.18
CA ASP A 25 -15.14 13.87 -1.35
C ASP A 25 -14.53 12.62 -0.70
N ARG A 26 -15.07 12.17 0.45
CA ARG A 26 -14.61 10.94 1.12
C ARG A 26 -14.93 9.69 0.32
N VAL A 27 -16.06 9.67 -0.39
CA VAL A 27 -16.42 8.56 -1.29
C VAL A 27 -15.56 8.58 -2.55
N LEU A 28 -15.27 9.77 -3.09
CA LEU A 28 -14.36 9.93 -4.22
C LEU A 28 -12.93 9.46 -3.88
N GLU A 29 -12.40 9.85 -2.71
CA GLU A 29 -11.11 9.40 -2.19
C GLU A 29 -11.03 7.87 -2.06
N GLY A 30 -12.06 7.23 -1.48
CA GLY A 30 -12.11 5.77 -1.36
C GLY A 30 -12.06 5.07 -2.72
N THR A 31 -12.78 5.61 -3.70
CA THR A 31 -12.83 5.08 -5.08
C THR A 31 -11.50 5.29 -5.81
N LEU A 32 -10.85 6.46 -5.64
CA LEU A 32 -9.52 6.75 -6.20
C LEU A 32 -8.41 5.89 -5.58
N ARG A 33 -8.46 5.61 -4.25
CA ARG A 33 -7.53 4.68 -3.59
C ARG A 33 -7.71 3.25 -4.10
N ALA A 34 -8.93 2.81 -4.39
CA ALA A 34 -9.20 1.50 -4.99
C ALA A 34 -8.59 1.41 -6.41
N LEU A 35 -8.88 2.39 -7.28
CA LEU A 35 -8.32 2.45 -8.64
C LEU A 35 -6.78 2.56 -8.65
N GLY A 36 -6.19 3.28 -7.70
CA GLY A 36 -4.74 3.41 -7.55
C GLY A 36 -4.01 2.10 -7.26
N ARG A 37 -4.68 1.11 -6.66
CA ARG A 37 -4.12 -0.24 -6.43
C ARG A 37 -4.13 -1.12 -7.69
N VAL A 38 -5.06 -0.87 -8.61
CA VAL A 38 -5.19 -1.63 -9.87
C VAL A 38 -4.06 -1.27 -10.83
N ASN A 39 -3.73 0.02 -10.93
CA ASN A 39 -2.65 0.49 -11.81
C ASN A 39 -1.25 -0.02 -11.41
N THR A 40 -1.07 -0.48 -10.16
CA THR A 40 0.15 -1.16 -9.68
C THR A 40 0.21 -2.66 -9.97
N LEU A 41 -0.92 -3.30 -10.32
CA LEU A 41 -0.97 -4.75 -10.63
C LEU A 41 -0.84 -5.06 -12.13
N CYS A 42 -0.84 -4.04 -12.99
CA CYS A 42 -0.80 -4.19 -14.46
C CYS A 42 0.60 -4.07 -15.07
N LEU A 43 1.67 -4.13 -14.28
CA LEU A 43 3.06 -3.93 -14.73
C LEU A 43 3.94 -5.19 -14.65
N GLU A 44 3.39 -6.34 -14.25
CA GLU A 44 4.07 -7.63 -14.27
C GLU A 44 3.40 -8.55 -15.32
N ASP A 45 4.14 -8.88 -16.37
CA ASP A 45 3.66 -9.47 -17.64
C ASP A 45 3.18 -10.95 -17.57
N THR A 46 2.79 -11.45 -16.39
CA THR A 46 2.46 -12.88 -16.17
C THR A 46 1.03 -13.16 -15.72
N TYR A 47 0.17 -12.15 -15.58
CA TYR A 47 -1.25 -12.37 -15.24
C TYR A 47 -2.07 -12.87 -16.42
N ASP A 48 -2.71 -14.05 -16.25
CA ASP A 48 -3.72 -14.56 -17.17
C ASP A 48 -4.86 -13.54 -17.34
N ARG A 49 -5.24 -13.28 -18.59
CA ARG A 49 -6.28 -12.31 -18.97
C ARG A 49 -7.60 -12.59 -18.25
N THR A 50 -7.93 -13.85 -18.01
CA THR A 50 -9.15 -14.25 -17.29
C THR A 50 -9.20 -13.71 -15.86
N SER A 51 -8.04 -13.60 -15.20
CA SER A 51 -7.90 -13.05 -13.85
C SER A 51 -8.15 -11.55 -13.84
N LEU A 52 -7.57 -10.81 -14.78
CA LEU A 52 -7.77 -9.37 -14.93
C LEU A 52 -9.24 -9.00 -15.18
N ASP A 53 -9.94 -9.73 -16.05
CA ASP A 53 -11.38 -9.51 -16.30
C ASP A 53 -12.21 -9.73 -15.02
N SER A 54 -11.86 -10.71 -14.19
CA SER A 54 -12.56 -10.96 -12.91
C SER A 54 -12.40 -9.79 -11.92
N ILE A 55 -11.19 -9.22 -11.84
CA ILE A 55 -10.87 -8.06 -10.99
C ILE A 55 -11.61 -6.82 -11.51
N LEU A 56 -11.59 -6.58 -12.82
CA LEU A 56 -12.25 -5.44 -13.45
C LEU A 56 -13.77 -5.48 -13.24
N ASN A 57 -14.39 -6.65 -13.42
CA ASN A 57 -15.83 -6.84 -13.21
C ASN A 57 -16.23 -6.64 -11.74
N ARG A 58 -15.38 -7.02 -10.79
CA ARG A 58 -15.63 -6.77 -9.36
C ARG A 58 -15.61 -5.26 -9.05
N LEU A 59 -14.61 -4.54 -9.53
CA LEU A 59 -14.48 -3.10 -9.33
C LEU A 59 -15.62 -2.31 -9.99
N LEU A 60 -16.07 -2.72 -11.18
CA LEU A 60 -17.24 -2.14 -11.83
C LEU A 60 -18.50 -2.27 -10.96
N ARG A 61 -18.77 -3.45 -10.38
CA ARG A 61 -19.92 -3.65 -9.47
C ARG A 61 -19.80 -2.83 -8.18
N GLU A 62 -18.60 -2.73 -7.60
CA GLU A 62 -18.37 -1.92 -6.40
C GLU A 62 -18.60 -0.42 -6.71
N ALA A 63 -18.16 0.08 -7.87
CA ALA A 63 -18.40 1.44 -8.33
C ALA A 63 -19.88 1.72 -8.68
N GLU A 64 -20.58 0.78 -9.31
CA GLU A 64 -22.03 0.87 -9.57
C GLU A 64 -22.83 0.93 -8.26
N GLY A 65 -22.44 0.14 -7.26
CA GLY A 65 -23.03 0.18 -5.91
C GLY A 65 -22.85 1.53 -5.22
N ALA A 66 -21.64 2.10 -5.27
CA ALA A 66 -21.36 3.44 -4.74
C ALA A 66 -22.19 4.52 -5.44
N LEU A 67 -22.27 4.49 -6.77
CA LEU A 67 -23.10 5.42 -7.56
C LEU A 67 -24.60 5.28 -7.26
N ALA A 68 -25.09 4.08 -6.99
CA ALA A 68 -26.48 3.86 -6.58
C ALA A 68 -26.78 4.51 -5.22
N LEU A 69 -25.87 4.41 -4.25
CA LEU A 69 -26.01 5.06 -2.94
C LEU A 69 -26.01 6.60 -3.05
N ILE A 70 -25.11 7.18 -3.86
CA ILE A 70 -25.08 8.64 -4.12
C ILE A 70 -26.39 9.10 -4.77
N ARG A 71 -26.90 8.36 -5.77
CA ARG A 71 -28.19 8.66 -6.41
C ARG A 71 -29.38 8.56 -5.45
N ALA A 72 -29.37 7.59 -4.54
CA ALA A 72 -30.41 7.42 -3.53
C ALA A 72 -30.37 8.50 -2.43
N ARG A 73 -29.18 9.04 -2.13
CA ARG A 73 -29.00 10.14 -1.16
C ARG A 73 -29.34 11.53 -1.71
N ARG A 74 -29.48 11.71 -3.02
CA ARG A 74 -29.70 13.04 -3.61
C ARG A 74 -31.01 13.62 -3.05
N PRO A 75 -30.97 14.68 -2.22
CA PRO A 75 -32.18 15.20 -1.60
C PRO A 75 -33.14 15.65 -2.69
N ARG A 76 -34.44 15.39 -2.51
CA ARG A 76 -35.44 16.04 -3.35
C ARG A 76 -35.24 17.55 -3.23
N PRO A 77 -35.26 18.30 -4.33
CA PRO A 77 -35.23 19.75 -4.26
C PRO A 77 -36.56 20.21 -3.67
N ASP A 78 -36.59 20.33 -2.34
CA ASP A 78 -37.73 20.81 -1.60
C ASP A 78 -37.89 22.31 -1.93
N ALA A 79 -38.84 22.60 -2.81
CA ALA A 79 -39.23 23.94 -3.16
C ALA A 79 -39.99 24.58 -1.98
N ASN A 80 -39.25 25.16 -1.04
CA ASN A 80 -39.61 26.13 0.02
C ASN A 80 -38.35 26.32 0.90
N GLY A 81 -38.04 27.47 1.49
CA GLY A 81 -38.72 28.75 1.58
C GLY A 81 -37.86 29.75 2.38
N GLU A 82 -38.37 30.95 2.61
CA GLU A 82 -37.60 32.09 3.14
C GLU A 82 -37.33 32.08 4.67
N ALA A 83 -36.44 32.99 5.07
CA ALA A 83 -36.34 33.67 6.38
C ALA A 83 -35.81 32.91 7.62
N ASN A 84 -34.67 33.40 8.16
CA ASN A 84 -34.54 34.09 9.45
C ASN A 84 -33.06 34.49 9.66
N SER A 85 -32.65 35.72 10.01
CA SER A 85 -33.14 36.72 10.98
C SER A 85 -32.69 36.48 12.44
N ALA A 86 -31.64 37.22 12.83
CA ALA A 86 -31.37 37.82 14.15
C ALA A 86 -31.28 36.96 15.44
N ALA A 87 -30.09 36.96 16.06
CA ALA A 87 -29.91 36.96 17.52
C ALA A 87 -28.46 37.37 17.93
N GLU A 88 -28.26 38.57 18.45
CA GLU A 88 -27.03 38.97 19.17
C GLU A 88 -27.21 38.82 20.70
N PRO A 89 -26.18 38.39 21.46
CA PRO A 89 -26.10 38.58 22.91
C PRO A 89 -25.36 39.88 23.28
N ARG A 90 -25.63 40.42 24.48
CA ARG A 90 -25.40 41.83 24.84
C ARG A 90 -24.83 41.97 26.27
N VAL A 91 -23.94 42.97 26.49
CA VAL A 91 -23.42 43.53 27.78
C VAL A 91 -22.72 42.55 28.76
N HIS A 92 -21.81 42.89 29.70
CA HIS A 92 -21.36 44.10 30.43
C HIS A 92 -19.81 44.01 30.67
N ALA A 93 -19.02 45.01 31.10
CA ALA A 93 -19.19 46.48 31.21
C ALA A 93 -17.81 47.20 31.45
N GLU A 94 -17.73 48.45 30.99
CA GLU A 94 -17.06 49.66 31.52
C GLU A 94 -15.88 49.57 32.53
N ASP A 95 -14.70 50.03 32.08
CA ASP A 95 -13.69 50.68 32.95
C ASP A 95 -13.09 51.90 32.19
N ALA A 96 -12.85 53.00 32.90
CA ALA A 96 -12.68 54.32 32.28
C ALA A 96 -11.22 54.61 31.88
N VAL A 97 -10.95 54.73 30.57
CA VAL A 97 -9.62 55.08 30.04
C VAL A 97 -9.70 56.26 29.07
N ASP A 98 -8.62 57.04 29.07
CA ASP A 98 -8.54 58.40 28.54
C ASP A 98 -8.90 58.54 27.04
N ALA A 99 -9.56 59.65 26.69
CA ALA A 99 -10.15 59.89 25.38
C ALA A 99 -9.13 60.36 24.33
N ALA A 100 -8.23 59.45 23.94
CA ALA A 100 -7.37 59.59 22.76
C ALA A 100 -8.16 59.35 21.45
N PRO A 101 -7.75 59.92 20.30
CA PRO A 101 -8.55 59.88 19.07
C PRO A 101 -8.74 58.45 18.54
N VAL A 102 -10.02 58.06 18.35
CA VAL A 102 -10.43 56.66 18.16
C VAL A 102 -10.38 56.19 16.69
N ASP A 103 -10.42 57.11 15.71
CA ASP A 103 -10.62 56.76 14.29
C ASP A 103 -9.48 55.94 13.65
N SER A 104 -8.24 56.01 14.15
CA SER A 104 -7.11 55.30 13.53
C SER A 104 -7.11 53.78 13.77
N ARG A 105 -7.73 53.30 14.85
CA ARG A 105 -7.66 51.88 15.27
C ARG A 105 -8.52 50.92 14.45
N ARG A 106 -9.44 51.43 13.63
CA ARG A 106 -10.40 50.57 12.93
C ARG A 106 -9.78 49.86 11.72
N GLY A 107 -8.93 50.54 10.95
CA GLY A 107 -8.25 49.93 9.79
C GLY A 107 -7.22 48.88 10.20
N GLU A 108 -6.47 49.13 11.28
CA GLU A 108 -5.42 48.24 11.79
C GLU A 108 -5.94 46.83 12.14
N ASN A 109 -7.21 46.71 12.56
CA ASN A 109 -7.84 45.42 12.84
C ASN A 109 -8.26 44.66 11.56
N GLU A 110 -8.78 45.36 10.54
CA GLU A 110 -9.19 44.75 9.27
C GLU A 110 -7.96 44.18 8.54
N ASP A 111 -6.85 44.94 8.53
CA ASP A 111 -5.55 44.48 8.00
C ASP A 111 -5.00 43.26 8.75
N LEU A 112 -5.15 43.22 10.08
CA LEU A 112 -4.68 42.10 10.92
C LEU A 112 -5.51 40.83 10.68
N GLU A 113 -6.84 40.94 10.57
CA GLU A 113 -7.72 39.81 10.28
C GLU A 113 -7.46 39.21 8.89
N GLU A 114 -7.17 40.05 7.88
CA GLU A 114 -6.77 39.58 6.55
C GLU A 114 -5.38 38.92 6.56
N ALA A 115 -4.41 39.48 7.30
CA ALA A 115 -3.09 38.88 7.46
C ALA A 115 -3.14 37.49 8.12
N VAL A 116 -3.94 37.33 9.19
CA VAL A 116 -4.16 36.03 9.85
C VAL A 116 -4.79 35.03 8.88
N ARG A 117 -5.86 35.42 8.17
CA ARG A 117 -6.55 34.56 7.19
C ARG A 117 -5.64 34.10 6.04
N CYS A 118 -4.77 34.98 5.56
CA CYS A 118 -3.76 34.64 4.56
C CYS A 118 -2.73 33.66 5.12
N SER A 119 -2.22 33.90 6.34
CA SER A 119 -1.24 33.03 6.99
C SER A 119 -1.78 31.64 7.31
N GLU A 120 -3.04 31.53 7.77
CA GLU A 120 -3.73 30.25 7.99
C GLU A 120 -3.86 29.45 6.70
N ARG A 121 -4.22 30.13 5.60
CA ARG A 121 -4.34 29.49 4.29
C ARG A 121 -2.98 29.00 3.75
N GLU A 122 -1.95 29.82 3.84
CA GLU A 122 -0.59 29.45 3.41
C GLU A 122 -0.05 28.27 4.23
N ALA A 123 -0.28 28.26 5.55
CA ALA A 123 0.09 27.13 6.41
C ALA A 123 -0.61 25.83 5.99
N VAL A 124 -1.91 25.86 5.69
CA VAL A 124 -2.65 24.68 5.22
C VAL A 124 -2.18 24.22 3.83
N GLU A 125 -1.88 25.14 2.91
CA GLU A 125 -1.34 24.81 1.59
C GLU A 125 0.06 24.17 1.70
N GLN A 126 0.92 24.65 2.62
CA GLN A 126 2.23 24.06 2.89
C GLN A 126 2.13 22.67 3.56
N GLU A 127 1.28 22.50 4.58
CA GLU A 127 1.05 21.19 5.22
C GLU A 127 0.56 20.14 4.21
N GLN A 128 -0.34 20.52 3.30
CA GLN A 128 -0.81 19.64 2.23
C GLN A 128 0.31 19.28 1.25
N ALA A 129 1.18 20.23 0.89
CA ALA A 129 2.35 19.98 0.07
C ALA A 129 3.30 18.97 0.74
N ASP A 130 3.66 19.21 2.00
CA ASP A 130 4.58 18.36 2.79
C ASP A 130 4.04 16.94 2.96
N ILE A 131 2.75 16.79 3.29
CA ILE A 131 2.08 15.48 3.38
C ILE A 131 2.08 14.76 2.03
N SER A 132 1.84 15.49 0.93
CA SER A 132 1.84 14.90 -0.41
C SER A 132 3.24 14.43 -0.83
N GLU A 133 4.30 15.18 -0.51
CA GLU A 133 5.68 14.78 -0.76
C GLU A 133 6.05 13.56 0.08
N ALA A 134 5.76 13.58 1.38
CA ALA A 134 6.04 12.46 2.29
C ALA A 134 5.36 11.16 1.84
N LEU A 135 4.12 11.25 1.35
CA LEU A 135 3.38 10.11 0.80
C LEU A 135 3.97 9.60 -0.52
N LEU A 136 4.34 10.50 -1.44
CA LEU A 136 5.01 10.12 -2.70
C LEU A 136 6.37 9.46 -2.45
N ARG A 137 7.14 9.98 -1.48
CA ARG A 137 8.44 9.44 -1.07
C ARG A 137 8.29 8.05 -0.43
N SER A 138 7.39 7.92 0.55
CA SER A 138 7.06 6.63 1.18
C SER A 138 6.61 5.58 0.16
N LYS A 139 5.81 5.99 -0.84
CA LYS A 139 5.39 5.11 -1.94
C LYS A 139 6.56 4.70 -2.85
N ALA A 140 7.49 5.62 -3.15
CA ALA A 140 8.67 5.31 -3.95
C ALA A 140 9.63 4.36 -3.23
N ASP A 141 9.78 4.51 -1.91
CA ASP A 141 10.60 3.60 -1.10
C ASP A 141 9.93 2.22 -0.93
N ALA A 142 8.59 2.16 -0.77
CA ALA A 142 7.84 0.91 -0.79
C ALA A 142 7.95 0.14 -2.12
N GLN A 143 8.10 0.84 -3.25
CA GLN A 143 8.35 0.25 -4.57
C GLN A 143 9.78 -0.28 -4.76
N ARG A 144 10.71 0.05 -3.84
CA ARG A 144 12.09 -0.46 -3.83
C ARG A 144 12.31 -1.58 -2.81
N ALA A 145 11.28 -1.97 -2.06
CA ALA A 145 11.34 -3.15 -1.23
C ALA A 145 11.32 -4.38 -2.15
N ASP A 146 12.51 -4.90 -2.47
CA ASP A 146 12.65 -6.16 -3.20
C ASP A 146 11.76 -7.23 -2.55
N SER A 147 10.97 -7.94 -3.36
CA SER A 147 10.04 -8.94 -2.86
C SER A 147 10.80 -10.10 -2.22
N VAL A 148 10.42 -10.44 -1.00
CA VAL A 148 10.94 -11.62 -0.29
C VAL A 148 10.24 -12.86 -0.84
N VAL A 149 11.03 -13.77 -1.39
CA VAL A 149 10.56 -14.99 -2.05
C VAL A 149 11.00 -16.21 -1.24
N LEU A 150 10.03 -17.10 -1.02
CA LEU A 150 10.23 -18.41 -0.42
C LEU A 150 10.39 -19.44 -1.54
N ALA A 151 11.53 -20.13 -1.57
CA ALA A 151 11.75 -21.25 -2.48
C ALA A 151 11.96 -22.56 -1.72
N ARG A 152 11.65 -23.66 -2.40
CA ARG A 152 11.85 -25.04 -1.97
C ARG A 152 12.91 -25.70 -2.85
N LEU A 153 13.89 -26.33 -2.21
CA LEU A 153 14.81 -27.23 -2.89
C LEU A 153 14.14 -28.61 -3.08
N ASN A 154 14.27 -29.19 -4.27
CA ASN A 154 13.71 -30.52 -4.56
C ASN A 154 14.33 -31.64 -3.68
N PHE A 155 15.59 -31.50 -3.30
CA PHE A 155 16.23 -32.24 -2.22
C PHE A 155 17.15 -31.32 -1.42
N HIS A 156 17.44 -31.70 -0.19
CA HIS A 156 18.33 -30.95 0.70
C HIS A 156 19.35 -31.89 1.33
N SER A 157 20.57 -31.41 1.53
CA SER A 157 21.61 -32.10 2.29
C SER A 157 22.52 -31.07 2.97
N PRO A 158 23.17 -31.38 4.10
CA PRO A 158 24.06 -30.43 4.78
C PRO A 158 25.10 -29.81 3.84
N ALA A 159 25.73 -30.64 3.00
CA ALA A 159 26.73 -30.21 2.03
C ALA A 159 26.24 -29.17 0.98
N VAL A 160 24.93 -29.10 0.71
CA VAL A 160 24.35 -28.04 -0.15
C VAL A 160 24.28 -26.71 0.62
N PHE A 161 23.92 -26.75 1.90
CA PHE A 161 23.92 -25.55 2.74
C PHE A 161 25.34 -25.07 3.05
N ASP A 162 26.27 -25.98 3.33
CA ASP A 162 27.68 -25.67 3.52
C ASP A 162 28.26 -25.00 2.25
N HIS A 163 27.84 -25.47 1.06
CA HIS A 163 28.19 -24.84 -0.20
C HIS A 163 27.57 -23.44 -0.37
N PHE A 164 26.30 -23.23 -0.04
CA PHE A 164 25.70 -21.89 -0.05
C PHE A 164 26.37 -20.91 0.94
N LEU A 165 26.86 -21.41 2.08
CA LEU A 165 27.61 -20.61 3.06
C LEU A 165 29.04 -20.30 2.58
N ALA A 166 29.64 -21.17 1.76
CA ALA A 166 30.98 -21.01 1.22
C ALA A 166 31.05 -20.29 -0.14
N SER A 167 29.97 -20.27 -0.94
CA SER A 167 29.98 -19.69 -2.29
C SER A 167 30.12 -18.17 -2.25
N ASP A 168 31.02 -17.63 -3.08
CA ASP A 168 31.30 -16.19 -3.18
C ASP A 168 30.11 -15.41 -3.78
N ALA A 169 29.33 -16.04 -4.67
CA ALA A 169 28.16 -15.44 -5.31
C ALA A 169 27.11 -14.94 -4.29
N LEU A 170 27.00 -15.60 -3.13
CA LEU A 170 26.10 -15.23 -2.04
C LEU A 170 26.76 -14.39 -0.93
N GLY A 171 28.02 -13.97 -1.11
CA GLY A 171 28.75 -13.18 -0.12
C GLY A 171 28.05 -11.86 0.23
N ALA A 172 27.48 -11.17 -0.76
CA ALA A 172 26.72 -9.94 -0.57
C ALA A 172 25.44 -10.16 0.26
N CYS A 173 24.70 -11.26 0.01
CA CYS A 173 23.48 -11.59 0.75
C CYS A 173 23.80 -11.91 2.23
N ARG A 174 24.88 -12.66 2.49
CA ARG A 174 25.35 -12.96 3.86
C ARG A 174 25.77 -11.68 4.60
N ALA A 175 26.56 -10.82 3.96
CA ALA A 175 26.95 -9.53 4.54
C ALA A 175 25.75 -8.62 4.86
N ARG A 176 24.69 -8.66 4.04
CA ARG A 176 23.44 -7.92 4.28
C ARG A 176 22.70 -8.41 5.54
N ILE A 177 22.68 -9.72 5.78
CA ILE A 177 22.12 -10.34 7.00
C ILE A 177 22.97 -10.04 8.24
N GLU A 178 24.29 -10.21 8.13
CA GLU A 178 25.20 -9.96 9.26
C GLU A 178 25.17 -8.48 9.67
N GLY A 179 25.10 -7.56 8.69
CA GLY A 179 24.94 -6.13 8.92
C GLY A 179 23.60 -5.73 9.57
N SER A 180 22.57 -6.56 9.48
CA SER A 180 21.30 -6.36 10.20
C SER A 180 21.25 -7.04 11.57
N GLY A 181 22.31 -7.74 11.98
CA GLY A 181 22.34 -8.54 13.21
C GLY A 181 21.51 -9.83 13.15
N CYS A 182 20.98 -10.17 11.97
CA CYS A 182 20.23 -11.42 11.76
C CYS A 182 21.19 -12.61 11.59
N GLN A 183 20.67 -13.83 11.78
CA GLN A 183 21.44 -15.05 11.52
C GLN A 183 20.98 -15.70 10.21
N VAL A 184 21.92 -16.23 9.44
CA VAL A 184 21.67 -16.91 8.15
C VAL A 184 20.88 -18.23 8.33
N ARG A 185 20.98 -18.87 9.51
CA ARG A 185 20.25 -20.09 9.88
C ARG A 185 19.80 -20.05 11.35
N PRO A 186 18.78 -19.24 11.69
CA PRO A 186 18.34 -19.09 13.08
C PRO A 186 17.59 -20.35 13.56
N PRO A 187 17.53 -20.60 14.88
CA PRO A 187 16.90 -21.80 15.42
C PRO A 187 15.39 -21.89 15.14
N TRP A 188 14.68 -20.75 15.08
CA TRP A 188 13.24 -20.69 14.78
C TRP A 188 12.89 -21.14 13.35
N ALA A 189 13.81 -21.00 12.39
CA ALA A 189 13.56 -21.31 10.98
C ALA A 189 13.63 -22.83 10.65
N ASN A 190 13.61 -23.71 11.67
CA ASN A 190 13.69 -25.17 11.53
C ASN A 190 14.85 -25.68 10.64
N GLY A 191 15.95 -24.92 10.59
CA GLY A 191 17.13 -25.23 9.77
C GLY A 191 17.01 -24.85 8.29
N ALA A 192 15.99 -24.09 7.88
CA ALA A 192 15.96 -23.39 6.58
C ALA A 192 17.16 -22.43 6.42
N LEU A 193 17.37 -21.93 5.21
CA LEU A 193 18.40 -20.95 4.89
C LEU A 193 17.76 -19.58 4.61
N LEU A 194 18.17 -18.56 5.36
CA LEU A 194 17.77 -17.16 5.13
C LEU A 194 18.92 -16.43 4.42
N LEU A 195 18.62 -15.79 3.30
CA LEU A 195 19.51 -14.93 2.50
C LEU A 195 18.97 -13.49 2.40
N SER A 196 17.92 -13.17 3.17
CA SER A 196 17.31 -11.86 3.34
C SER A 196 17.16 -11.57 4.86
N PRO A 197 17.29 -10.31 5.34
CA PRO A 197 17.19 -9.93 6.75
C PRO A 197 15.73 -9.89 7.22
N VAL A 198 15.09 -11.05 7.30
CA VAL A 198 13.68 -11.22 7.65
C VAL A 198 13.56 -11.84 9.05
N GLY A 199 12.73 -11.24 9.90
CA GLY A 199 12.44 -11.72 11.25
C GLY A 199 11.47 -12.91 11.30
N GLU A 200 11.32 -13.51 12.48
CA GLU A 200 10.35 -14.58 12.75
C GLU A 200 8.91 -14.10 12.58
N ASP A 201 8.63 -12.87 13.03
CA ASP A 201 7.30 -12.24 13.00
C ASP A 201 6.68 -12.24 11.60
N PHE A 202 7.47 -11.97 10.55
CA PHE A 202 7.02 -11.98 9.16
C PHE A 202 6.45 -13.32 8.70
N PHE A 203 7.02 -14.43 9.19
CA PHE A 203 6.53 -15.78 8.89
C PHE A 203 5.36 -16.19 9.78
N ALA A 204 5.36 -15.74 11.03
CA ALA A 204 4.25 -15.92 11.97
C ALA A 204 2.97 -15.21 11.47
N ASP A 205 3.08 -13.96 11.03
CA ASP A 205 1.98 -13.15 10.48
C ASP A 205 1.35 -13.77 9.22
N GLN A 206 2.15 -14.47 8.41
CA GLN A 206 1.67 -15.19 7.21
C GLN A 206 1.27 -16.64 7.49
N GLY A 207 1.40 -17.13 8.73
CA GLY A 207 1.15 -18.53 9.09
C GLY A 207 2.11 -19.54 8.42
N LEU A 208 3.25 -19.09 7.93
CA LEU A 208 4.19 -19.89 7.13
C LEU A 208 5.19 -20.64 8.01
N GLN A 209 5.08 -21.97 8.05
CA GLN A 209 6.05 -22.81 8.74
C GLN A 209 7.25 -23.14 7.85
N LEU A 210 8.42 -22.60 8.20
CA LEU A 210 9.68 -22.92 7.51
C LEU A 210 10.12 -24.37 7.78
N LYS A 211 10.70 -25.01 6.76
CA LYS A 211 11.18 -26.41 6.76
C LYS A 211 12.64 -26.45 6.26
N LYS A 212 13.38 -27.52 6.60
CA LYS A 212 14.81 -27.73 6.26
C LYS A 212 15.20 -27.64 4.77
N HIS A 213 14.23 -27.64 3.86
CA HIS A 213 14.43 -27.52 2.41
C HIS A 213 13.99 -26.15 1.86
N HIS A 214 13.55 -25.23 2.72
CA HIS A 214 13.23 -23.86 2.33
C HIS A 214 14.48 -22.99 2.29
N VAL A 215 14.51 -22.10 1.30
CA VAL A 215 15.48 -21.02 1.15
C VAL A 215 14.70 -19.72 0.95
N VAL A 216 14.99 -18.69 1.73
CA VAL A 216 14.37 -17.37 1.63
C VAL A 216 15.40 -16.40 1.07
N PHE A 217 15.07 -15.67 0.03
CA PHE A 217 15.92 -14.63 -0.58
C PHE A 217 15.06 -13.49 -1.14
N PHE A 218 15.70 -12.40 -1.56
CA PHE A 218 15.03 -11.38 -2.36
C PHE A 218 14.98 -11.80 -3.83
N GLU A 219 13.91 -11.51 -4.57
CA GLU A 219 13.82 -11.91 -5.99
C GLU A 219 14.99 -11.35 -6.84
N SER A 220 15.55 -10.20 -6.46
CA SER A 220 16.78 -9.63 -7.03
C SER A 220 18.03 -10.50 -6.86
N ASP A 221 18.13 -11.27 -5.77
CA ASP A 221 19.25 -12.19 -5.50
C ASP A 221 19.02 -13.59 -6.12
N ARG A 222 17.89 -13.85 -6.77
CA ARG A 222 17.52 -15.16 -7.34
C ARG A 222 18.58 -15.75 -8.26
N GLU A 223 19.12 -14.93 -9.17
CA GLU A 223 20.15 -15.37 -10.12
C GLU A 223 21.44 -15.80 -9.41
N LEU A 224 21.77 -15.18 -8.27
CA LEU A 224 22.92 -15.52 -7.44
C LEU A 224 22.73 -16.88 -6.75
N VAL A 225 21.51 -17.16 -6.27
CA VAL A 225 21.15 -18.49 -5.71
C VAL A 225 21.25 -19.56 -6.78
N GLU A 226 20.73 -19.30 -7.98
CA GLU A 226 20.87 -20.23 -9.11
C GLU A 226 22.32 -20.38 -9.57
N ALA A 227 23.15 -19.34 -9.52
CA ALA A 227 24.56 -19.38 -9.84
C ALA A 227 25.34 -20.28 -8.87
N ALA A 228 25.13 -20.10 -7.56
CA ALA A 228 25.69 -20.99 -6.53
C ALA A 228 25.24 -22.45 -6.73
N LEU A 229 23.97 -22.70 -7.09
CA LEU A 229 23.53 -24.05 -7.47
C LEU A 229 24.20 -24.57 -8.74
N LYS A 230 24.54 -23.70 -9.71
CA LYS A 230 25.24 -24.07 -10.94
C LYS A 230 26.72 -24.46 -10.69
N GLU A 231 27.33 -24.03 -9.59
CA GLU A 231 28.69 -24.47 -9.16
C GLU A 231 28.69 -25.95 -8.70
N LEU A 232 27.58 -26.45 -8.15
CA LEU A 232 27.48 -27.85 -7.70
C LEU A 232 27.53 -28.85 -8.88
N PRO A 233 28.19 -30.02 -8.69
CA PRO A 233 28.19 -31.11 -9.67
C PRO A 233 26.75 -31.54 -10.02
N ARG A 234 26.46 -31.76 -11.31
CA ARG A 234 25.09 -32.02 -11.83
C ARG A 234 24.30 -33.12 -11.08
N ARG A 235 24.97 -34.13 -10.52
CA ARG A 235 24.33 -35.21 -9.71
C ARG A 235 23.94 -34.79 -8.28
N ARG A 236 24.48 -33.68 -7.77
CA ARG A 236 24.25 -33.11 -6.43
C ARG A 236 23.66 -31.71 -6.47
N ARG A 237 23.32 -31.20 -7.65
CA ARG A 237 22.63 -29.92 -7.83
C ARG A 237 21.13 -30.10 -7.57
N PRO A 238 20.56 -29.52 -6.49
CA PRO A 238 19.12 -29.46 -6.35
C PRO A 238 18.51 -28.50 -7.38
N GLY A 239 17.25 -28.76 -7.73
CA GLY A 239 16.38 -27.80 -8.40
C GLY A 239 15.79 -26.84 -7.37
N LEU A 240 15.73 -25.56 -7.75
CA LEU A 240 15.11 -24.49 -6.97
C LEU A 240 13.68 -24.29 -7.50
N TRP A 241 12.67 -24.53 -6.68
CA TRP A 241 11.26 -24.35 -7.03
C TRP A 241 10.72 -23.18 -6.21
N LEU A 242 10.23 -22.12 -6.86
CA LEU A 242 9.61 -21.03 -6.12
C LEU A 242 8.28 -21.52 -5.55
N CYS A 243 8.08 -21.34 -4.24
CA CYS A 243 6.76 -21.53 -3.67
C CYS A 243 5.90 -20.37 -4.19
N ALA A 244 4.75 -20.67 -4.77
CA ALA A 244 3.78 -19.62 -5.06
C ALA A 244 3.48 -18.89 -3.75
N HIS A 245 3.67 -17.57 -3.73
CA HIS A 245 3.24 -16.75 -2.60
C HIS A 245 1.75 -17.03 -2.35
N PRO A 246 1.30 -17.25 -1.11
CA PRO A 246 -0.12 -17.33 -0.81
C PRO A 246 -0.74 -15.95 -1.07
N SER A 247 -1.12 -15.71 -2.32
CA SER A 247 -1.80 -14.50 -2.76
C SER A 247 -3.00 -14.28 -1.86
N ALA A 248 -2.99 -13.17 -1.13
CA ALA A 248 -3.92 -12.86 -0.04
C ALA A 248 -5.39 -12.71 -0.47
N GLY A 249 -5.72 -13.04 -1.73
CA GLY A 249 -7.07 -13.12 -2.27
C GLY A 249 -7.75 -14.49 -2.17
N ALA A 250 -7.03 -15.57 -1.84
CA ALA A 250 -7.60 -16.91 -1.66
C ALA A 250 -8.31 -17.08 -0.31
N ALA A 251 -9.37 -16.30 -0.07
CA ALA A 251 -10.22 -16.44 1.09
C ALA A 251 -10.81 -17.86 1.13
N HIS A 252 -10.35 -18.68 2.08
CA HIS A 252 -10.75 -20.08 2.23
C HIS A 252 -12.27 -20.20 2.41
N ALA A 253 -12.98 -20.58 1.33
CA ALA A 253 -14.28 -21.22 1.44
C ALA A 253 -14.06 -22.58 2.11
N GLY A 254 -14.51 -22.70 3.36
CA GLY A 254 -14.21 -23.86 4.22
C GLY A 254 -14.62 -25.19 3.59
N GLY A 255 -13.62 -25.97 3.19
CA GLY A 255 -13.76 -27.34 2.71
C GLY A 255 -12.88 -28.25 3.55
N ASP A 256 -13.42 -28.69 4.69
CA ASP A 256 -12.79 -29.69 5.55
C ASP A 256 -12.56 -31.00 4.77
N ARG A 257 -11.31 -31.25 4.41
CA ARG A 257 -10.82 -32.50 3.82
C ARG A 257 -9.47 -32.81 4.42
N GLY A 258 -9.47 -33.74 5.36
CA GLY A 258 -8.26 -34.17 6.04
C GLY A 258 -7.24 -34.84 5.12
N ASP A 259 -6.00 -34.75 5.56
CA ASP A 259 -5.00 -35.81 5.48
C ASP A 259 -4.75 -36.44 4.10
N ASP A 260 -4.06 -35.70 3.24
CA ASP A 260 -2.84 -36.15 2.55
C ASP A 260 -2.31 -34.99 1.67
N GLU A 261 -1.37 -34.20 2.20
CA GLU A 261 -0.78 -33.02 1.52
C GLU A 261 0.19 -33.41 0.39
N ASP A 262 -0.32 -34.02 -0.68
CA ASP A 262 0.37 -34.10 -1.96
C ASP A 262 0.35 -32.72 -2.65
N TRP A 263 1.25 -31.83 -2.24
CA TRP A 263 1.51 -30.54 -2.88
C TRP A 263 2.10 -30.75 -4.28
N SER A 264 1.26 -31.17 -5.22
CA SER A 264 1.51 -31.18 -6.65
C SER A 264 1.57 -29.74 -7.18
N CYS A 265 2.71 -29.07 -6.94
CA CYS A 265 3.09 -27.88 -7.70
C CYS A 265 3.20 -28.29 -9.17
N GLY A 266 2.30 -27.79 -10.01
CA GLY A 266 2.34 -28.04 -11.45
C GLY A 266 3.68 -27.60 -12.03
N ALA A 267 4.35 -28.52 -12.73
CA ALA A 267 5.56 -28.18 -13.47
C ALA A 267 5.21 -27.27 -14.65
N ALA A 268 5.77 -26.06 -14.65
CA ALA A 268 5.77 -25.13 -15.77
C ALA A 268 6.96 -25.40 -16.72
#